data_AF-A0AAE0UEF1-F1
#
_entry.id   AF-A0AAE0UEF1-F1
#
_cell.length_a   1.000
_cell.length_b   1.000
_cell.length_c   1.000
_cell.angle_alpha   90.00
_cell.angle_beta   90.00
_cell.angle_gamma   90.00
#
_symmetry.space_group_name_H-M   'P 1'
#
loop_
_entity.id
_entity.type
_entity.pdbx_description
1 polymer ?
#
loop_
_entity_poly.entity_id
_entity_poly.type
_entity_poly.pdbx_seq_one_letter_code
_entity_poly.pdbx_strand_id
1 'polypeptide(L)'
;MAVSVQSPGRVRNAGQHRTKKSISTPVSSEPKPVDPSIIHQPNDLSSVPSLLSTIITQGLAAVSSPSDDATRLALLASARALVLALEKPRETMIRHCWADTTCFAALSIGVDTGVWAYLGRDDRPKTVKEIAKHTGFEEAYLGRLLKHVAAMGHIVETAKDEYRPTNFCKALGIERLGVAYPLFTGPGNTGGVIRCVTSFPSYLKSINLTTPTSITESNTQFAFDTPKNFFELCHDPAYAPMGAQFNTHMGSYAFGRPTWVDEDFYPVEEHLLEGFNPEEEENAALLVDIGGSIGHDLQKFRTAFPEAKGRLVLQDLEPVVAQVKDGDLDERIERMAYDFLTEQPVKGARAYYMHSVLHDWPDKGCLPILEQVKKAMKPGYSRLLINENVIPDVGANWESTCLDVMMSCLVSSKERTKDEWVQLLEHDAGLKITGFYPVGNGVESIIECELPTEESELPVEDSAESSSTEVESV
;
A
#
# COMPACT_ATOMS: atom_id res chain seq x y z
N MET A 1 25.32 22.19 28.35
CA MET A 1 26.36 21.55 29.18
C MET A 1 26.91 20.40 28.38
N ALA A 2 28.14 20.52 27.87
CA ALA A 2 28.82 19.48 27.12
C ALA A 2 29.79 18.77 28.05
N VAL A 3 29.74 17.43 28.09
CA VAL A 3 30.74 16.61 28.79
C VAL A 3 31.35 15.66 27.78
N SER A 4 32.62 15.94 27.47
CA SER A 4 33.54 15.07 26.72
C SER A 4 34.06 13.98 27.65
N VAL A 5 34.11 12.75 27.17
CA VAL A 5 34.81 11.64 27.84
C VAL A 5 35.90 11.15 26.90
N GLN A 6 37.15 11.28 27.34
CA GLN A 6 38.34 10.71 26.70
C GLN A 6 38.46 9.21 27.01
N SER A 7 38.91 8.43 26.04
CA SER A 7 39.40 7.05 26.24
C SER A 7 40.93 6.99 26.12
N PRO A 8 41.64 6.18 26.94
CA PRO A 8 43.10 6.10 26.90
C PRO A 8 43.61 4.88 26.12
N GLY A 9 44.89 4.95 25.73
CA GLY A 9 45.76 3.76 25.71
C GLY A 9 46.19 3.24 24.34
N ARG A 10 47.40 3.64 23.92
CA ARG A 10 48.13 3.12 22.77
C ARG A 10 49.08 2.01 23.24
N VAL A 11 49.10 0.86 22.57
CA VAL A 11 50.24 -0.09 22.63
C VAL A 11 50.71 -0.37 21.21
N ARG A 12 52.02 -0.13 20.98
CA ARG A 12 52.73 -0.42 19.74
C ARG A 12 53.23 -1.87 19.77
N ASN A 13 53.18 -2.54 18.62
CA ASN A 13 54.12 -3.61 18.31
C ASN A 13 54.63 -3.45 16.86
N ALA A 14 55.92 -3.71 16.70
CA ALA A 14 56.71 -3.40 15.53
C ALA A 14 56.94 -4.63 14.62
N GLY A 15 56.99 -4.36 13.31
CA GLY A 15 57.90 -5.04 12.38
C GLY A 15 57.33 -6.21 11.59
N GLN A 16 57.05 -5.98 10.30
CA GLN A 16 57.73 -6.71 9.22
C GLN A 16 57.50 -6.02 7.86
N HIS A 17 58.61 -5.69 7.20
CA HIS A 17 58.66 -5.14 5.86
C HIS A 17 58.15 -6.14 4.82
N ARG A 18 57.16 -5.73 4.03
CA ARG A 18 56.86 -6.35 2.74
C ARG A 18 56.68 -5.21 1.72
N THR A 19 57.62 -5.15 0.78
CA THR A 19 57.63 -4.23 -0.36
C THR A 19 56.37 -4.43 -1.21
N LYS A 20 55.39 -3.54 -1.09
CA LYS A 20 54.26 -3.45 -2.02
C LYS A 20 54.62 -2.45 -3.12
N LYS A 21 54.62 -2.94 -4.36
CA LYS A 21 54.60 -2.15 -5.60
C LYS A 21 53.58 -1.02 -5.46
N SER A 22 53.94 0.20 -5.85
CA SER A 22 53.02 1.34 -5.84
C SER A 22 51.91 1.11 -6.86
N ILE A 23 50.76 0.69 -6.39
CA ILE A 23 49.52 0.81 -7.13
C ILE A 23 49.03 2.21 -6.81
N SER A 24 49.01 3.09 -7.81
CA SER A 24 48.39 4.40 -7.68
C SER A 24 46.92 4.19 -7.36
N THR A 25 46.55 4.43 -6.10
CA THR A 25 45.15 4.62 -5.72
C THR A 25 44.61 5.80 -6.54
N PRO A 26 43.47 5.65 -7.24
CA PRO A 26 42.81 6.82 -7.80
C PRO A 26 42.49 7.73 -6.61
N VAL A 27 42.89 8.99 -6.71
CA VAL A 27 42.49 10.03 -5.77
C VAL A 27 40.97 10.08 -5.82
N SER A 28 40.28 9.46 -4.85
CA SER A 28 38.87 9.73 -4.65
C SER A 28 38.80 11.17 -4.17
N SER A 29 38.58 12.11 -5.08
CA SER A 29 38.27 13.48 -4.70
C SER A 29 37.01 13.40 -3.84
N GLU A 30 37.14 13.70 -2.55
CA GLU A 30 35.96 13.85 -1.70
C GLU A 30 35.00 14.82 -2.41
N PRO A 31 33.70 14.49 -2.48
CA PRO A 31 32.73 15.37 -3.11
C PRO A 31 32.81 16.74 -2.44
N LYS A 32 32.87 17.79 -3.25
CA LYS A 32 32.92 19.16 -2.75
C LYS A 32 31.70 19.40 -1.84
N PRO A 33 31.87 20.02 -0.67
CA PRO A 33 30.74 20.38 0.19
C PRO A 33 29.73 21.24 -0.57
N VAL A 34 28.44 20.95 -0.39
CA VAL A 34 27.35 21.77 -0.95
C VAL A 34 27.33 23.13 -0.23
N ASP A 35 27.20 24.23 -0.99
CA ASP A 35 27.08 25.57 -0.43
C ASP A 35 25.73 25.73 0.31
N PRO A 36 25.73 26.07 1.62
CA PRO A 36 24.51 26.30 2.38
C PRO A 36 23.57 27.36 1.81
N SER A 37 24.06 28.28 0.95
CA SER A 37 23.24 29.29 0.28
C SER A 37 22.13 28.71 -0.62
N ILE A 38 22.22 27.42 -0.98
CA ILE A 38 21.19 26.68 -1.71
C ILE A 38 19.81 26.73 -1.04
N ILE A 39 19.76 26.94 0.28
CA ILE A 39 18.52 27.08 1.06
C ILE A 39 17.64 28.26 0.60
N HIS A 40 18.22 29.24 -0.11
CA HIS A 40 17.52 30.40 -0.63
C HIS A 40 17.01 30.23 -2.07
N GLN A 41 17.39 29.14 -2.74
CA GLN A 41 17.04 28.85 -4.11
C GLN A 41 15.85 27.86 -4.15
N PRO A 42 14.88 28.03 -5.08
CA PRO A 42 13.88 27.01 -5.36
C PRO A 42 14.54 25.72 -5.82
N ASN A 43 13.88 24.58 -5.61
CA ASN A 43 14.41 23.28 -5.99
C ASN A 43 14.65 23.15 -7.51
N ASP A 44 13.76 23.70 -8.34
CA ASP A 44 13.92 23.67 -9.81
C ASP A 44 13.12 24.78 -10.51
N LEU A 45 13.59 26.02 -10.40
CA LEU A 45 12.92 27.15 -11.08
C LEU A 45 12.94 27.02 -12.62
N SER A 46 13.84 26.20 -13.17
CA SER A 46 14.03 26.06 -14.62
C SER A 46 12.92 25.26 -15.31
N SER A 47 12.27 24.32 -14.60
CA SER A 47 11.15 23.55 -15.12
C SER A 47 9.80 24.26 -15.00
N VAL A 48 9.69 25.35 -14.25
CA VAL A 48 8.42 26.07 -14.04
C VAL A 48 7.73 26.47 -15.35
N PRO A 49 8.41 27.03 -16.38
CA PRO A 49 7.74 27.40 -17.63
C PRO A 49 7.11 26.20 -18.36
N SER A 50 7.80 25.05 -18.42
CA SER A 50 7.26 23.85 -19.07
C SER A 50 6.11 23.25 -18.26
N LEU A 51 6.24 23.18 -16.94
CA LEU A 51 5.17 22.71 -16.05
C LEU A 51 3.90 23.55 -16.17
N LEU A 52 4.02 24.88 -16.21
CA LEU A 52 2.88 25.77 -16.41
C LEU A 52 2.20 25.53 -17.77
N SER A 53 2.98 25.36 -18.83
CA SER A 53 2.43 25.04 -20.15
C SER A 53 1.65 23.72 -20.13
N THR A 54 2.21 22.68 -19.49
CA THR A 54 1.56 21.38 -19.35
C THR A 54 0.27 21.47 -18.53
N ILE A 55 0.28 22.21 -17.42
CA ILE A 55 -0.90 22.43 -16.56
C ILE A 55 -2.00 23.16 -17.33
N ILE A 56 -1.68 24.15 -18.16
CA ILE A 56 -2.68 24.85 -18.99
C ILE A 56 -3.34 23.86 -19.96
N THR A 57 -2.54 23.07 -20.67
CA THR A 57 -3.05 22.08 -21.63
C THR A 57 -3.91 21.01 -20.95
N GLN A 58 -3.41 20.39 -19.88
CA GLN A 58 -4.13 19.38 -19.12
C GLN A 58 -5.37 19.95 -18.41
N GLY A 59 -5.30 21.20 -17.93
CA GLY A 59 -6.41 21.89 -17.28
C GLY A 59 -7.58 22.12 -18.23
N LEU A 60 -7.30 22.53 -19.48
CA LEU A 60 -8.34 22.64 -20.50
C LEU A 60 -9.00 21.28 -20.79
N ALA A 61 -8.21 20.21 -20.90
CA ALA A 61 -8.73 18.86 -21.11
C ALA A 61 -9.60 18.38 -19.94
N ALA A 62 -9.14 18.59 -18.70
CA ALA A 62 -9.89 18.20 -17.49
C ALA A 62 -11.24 18.91 -17.37
N VAL A 63 -11.32 20.18 -17.78
CA VAL A 63 -12.60 20.91 -17.81
C VAL A 63 -13.52 20.39 -18.91
N SER A 64 -12.98 19.97 -20.05
CA SER A 64 -13.77 19.39 -21.15
C SER A 64 -14.27 17.97 -20.86
N SER A 65 -13.55 17.20 -20.03
CA SER A 65 -13.87 15.81 -19.67
C SER A 65 -13.79 15.58 -18.16
N PRO A 66 -14.73 16.12 -17.36
CA PRO A 66 -14.63 16.12 -15.89
C PRO A 66 -14.74 14.72 -15.25
N SER A 67 -15.17 13.71 -15.99
CA SER A 67 -15.24 12.30 -15.56
C SER A 67 -14.01 11.47 -15.95
N ASP A 68 -13.06 12.04 -16.69
CA ASP A 68 -11.81 11.36 -17.05
C ASP A 68 -10.79 11.48 -15.91
N ASP A 69 -10.72 10.42 -15.13
CA ASP A 69 -9.86 10.36 -13.95
C ASP A 69 -8.36 10.30 -14.31
N ALA A 70 -8.00 9.73 -15.46
CA ALA A 70 -6.62 9.71 -15.93
C ALA A 70 -6.13 11.14 -16.25
N THR A 71 -6.93 11.94 -16.95
CA THR A 71 -6.63 13.34 -17.22
C THR A 71 -6.54 14.15 -15.92
N ARG A 72 -7.49 13.96 -14.98
CA ARG A 72 -7.47 14.61 -13.66
C ARG A 72 -6.19 14.27 -12.88
N LEU A 73 -5.78 13.00 -12.85
CA LEU A 73 -4.58 12.53 -12.14
C LEU A 73 -3.30 13.08 -12.77
N ALA A 74 -3.22 13.12 -14.11
CA ALA A 74 -2.09 13.72 -14.81
C ALA A 74 -1.93 15.22 -14.51
N LEU A 75 -3.05 15.96 -14.49
CA LEU A 75 -3.06 17.38 -14.09
C LEU A 75 -2.58 17.55 -12.63
N LEU A 76 -3.07 16.70 -11.73
CA LEU A 76 -2.66 16.72 -10.32
C LEU A 76 -1.16 16.44 -10.15
N ALA A 77 -0.61 15.49 -10.91
CA ALA A 77 0.82 15.19 -10.90
C ALA A 77 1.66 16.41 -11.34
N SER A 78 1.27 17.07 -12.44
CA SER A 78 1.93 18.30 -12.91
C SER A 78 1.84 19.44 -11.89
N ALA A 79 0.67 19.62 -11.25
CA ALA A 79 0.50 20.64 -10.21
C ALA A 79 1.40 20.38 -8.99
N ARG A 80 1.54 19.11 -8.58
CA ARG A 80 2.48 18.72 -7.51
C ARG A 80 3.93 18.98 -7.90
N ALA A 81 4.32 18.61 -9.13
CA ALA A 81 5.65 18.89 -9.64
C ALA A 81 5.96 20.41 -9.63
N LEU A 82 4.99 21.25 -9.99
CA LEU A 82 5.14 22.71 -9.91
C LEU A 82 5.35 23.19 -8.47
N VAL A 83 4.59 22.67 -7.50
CA VAL A 83 4.80 23.00 -6.08
C VAL A 83 6.21 22.61 -5.64
N LEU A 84 6.64 21.39 -5.93
CA LEU A 84 7.98 20.89 -5.56
C LEU A 84 9.11 21.70 -6.20
N ALA A 85 8.94 22.13 -7.46
CA ALA A 85 9.90 22.97 -8.19
C ALA A 85 10.04 24.37 -7.57
N LEU A 86 8.94 24.94 -7.06
CA LEU A 86 8.88 26.28 -6.49
C LEU A 86 9.34 26.35 -5.02
N GLU A 87 9.12 25.29 -4.24
CA GLU A 87 9.54 25.24 -2.84
C GLU A 87 11.06 25.38 -2.71
N LYS A 88 11.48 26.14 -1.70
CA LYS A 88 12.88 26.13 -1.24
C LYS A 88 13.11 25.00 -0.25
N PRO A 89 14.36 24.51 -0.10
CA PRO A 89 14.68 23.46 0.86
C PRO A 89 14.18 23.72 2.29
N ARG A 90 14.27 24.97 2.76
CA ARG A 90 13.74 25.35 4.09
C ARG A 90 12.23 25.21 4.19
N GLU A 91 11.52 25.59 3.13
CA GLU A 91 10.05 25.59 3.10
C GLU A 91 9.55 24.14 3.08
N THR A 92 10.15 23.28 2.24
CA THR A 92 9.89 21.84 2.24
C THR A 92 10.14 21.21 3.61
N MET A 93 11.26 21.53 4.27
CA MET A 93 11.57 21.00 5.61
C MET A 93 10.53 21.42 6.65
N ILE A 94 10.14 22.70 6.68
CA ILE A 94 9.13 23.19 7.62
C ILE A 94 7.76 22.57 7.32
N ARG A 95 7.41 22.38 6.04
CA ARG A 95 6.18 21.69 5.66
C ARG A 95 6.14 20.27 6.24
N HIS A 96 7.16 19.46 5.98
CA HIS A 96 7.20 18.09 6.51
C HIS A 96 7.26 18.03 8.03
N CYS A 97 8.18 18.76 8.66
CA CYS A 97 8.44 18.59 10.08
C CYS A 97 7.39 19.27 10.97
N TRP A 98 6.82 20.39 10.53
CA TRP A 98 5.87 21.17 11.33
C TRP A 98 4.48 21.12 10.73
N ALA A 99 4.29 21.58 9.49
CA ALA A 99 2.96 21.81 8.96
C ALA A 99 2.15 20.51 8.81
N ASP A 100 2.73 19.50 8.15
CA ASP A 100 2.05 18.23 7.86
C ASP A 100 1.78 17.45 9.16
N THR A 101 2.74 17.42 10.09
CA THR A 101 2.60 16.72 11.37
C THR A 101 1.58 17.38 12.30
N THR A 102 1.59 18.71 12.41
CA THR A 102 0.60 19.42 13.25
C THR A 102 -0.78 19.45 12.60
N CYS A 103 -0.85 19.45 11.28
CA CYS A 103 -2.11 19.32 10.56
C CYS A 103 -2.71 17.94 10.77
N PHE A 104 -1.91 16.87 10.63
CA PHE A 104 -2.34 15.50 10.92
C PHE A 104 -2.90 15.38 12.34
N ALA A 105 -2.22 15.95 13.34
CA ALA A 105 -2.70 15.95 14.72
C ALA A 105 -4.04 16.71 14.88
N ALA A 106 -4.18 17.87 14.24
CA ALA A 106 -5.41 18.67 14.27
C ALA A 106 -6.59 17.95 13.58
N LEU A 107 -6.33 17.29 12.45
CA LEU A 107 -7.30 16.44 11.75
C LEU A 107 -7.71 15.25 12.62
N SER A 108 -6.76 14.58 13.26
CA SER A 108 -7.04 13.43 14.14
C SER A 108 -7.99 13.79 15.28
N ILE A 109 -7.66 14.83 16.06
CA ILE A 109 -8.52 15.23 17.18
C ILE A 109 -9.90 15.73 16.71
N GLY A 110 -9.99 16.28 15.50
CA GLY A 110 -11.27 16.69 14.93
C GLY A 110 -12.15 15.51 14.51
N VAL A 111 -11.57 14.36 14.14
CA VAL A 111 -12.31 13.10 13.95
C VAL A 111 -12.85 12.63 15.30
N ASP A 112 -11.99 12.52 16.31
CA ASP A 112 -12.35 12.01 17.64
C ASP A 112 -13.42 12.84 18.35
N THR A 113 -13.38 14.17 18.16
CA THR A 113 -14.31 15.09 18.82
C THR A 113 -15.55 15.41 17.98
N GLY A 114 -15.68 14.81 16.78
CA GLY A 114 -16.81 15.04 15.89
C GLY A 114 -16.87 16.43 15.27
N VAL A 115 -15.77 17.18 15.28
CA VAL A 115 -15.67 18.51 14.64
C VAL A 115 -15.96 18.40 13.14
N TRP A 116 -15.38 17.41 12.46
CA TRP A 116 -15.60 17.23 11.02
C TRP A 116 -17.01 16.73 10.71
N ALA A 117 -17.53 15.81 11.53
CA ALA A 117 -18.90 15.32 11.42
C ALA A 117 -19.93 16.45 11.58
N TYR A 118 -19.68 17.43 12.45
CA TYR A 118 -20.55 18.60 12.58
C TYR A 118 -20.35 19.63 11.46
N LEU A 119 -19.10 19.96 11.15
CA LEU A 119 -18.78 20.96 10.13
C LEU A 119 -19.28 20.52 8.75
N GLY A 120 -19.14 19.23 8.43
CA GLY A 120 -19.49 18.61 7.16
C GLY A 120 -20.98 18.30 6.93
N ARG A 121 -21.89 18.58 7.89
CA ARG A 121 -23.33 18.28 7.74
C ARG A 121 -24.00 19.01 6.58
N ASP A 122 -23.49 20.19 6.26
CA ASP A 122 -23.97 21.05 5.19
C ASP A 122 -22.85 22.00 4.74
N ASP A 123 -23.05 22.66 3.59
CA ASP A 123 -22.09 23.61 3.02
C ASP A 123 -22.12 25.00 3.67
N ARG A 124 -22.97 25.23 4.66
CA ARG A 124 -23.07 26.52 5.34
C ARG A 124 -21.79 26.79 6.14
N PRO A 125 -21.23 28.00 6.05
CA PRO A 125 -20.22 28.45 7.01
C PRO A 125 -20.71 28.37 8.45
N LYS A 126 -19.85 27.91 9.35
CA LYS A 126 -20.11 27.77 10.79
C LYS A 126 -19.01 28.49 11.55
N THR A 127 -19.41 29.22 12.58
CA THR A 127 -18.49 29.93 13.47
C THR A 127 -17.80 28.95 14.43
N VAL A 128 -16.59 29.28 14.88
CA VAL A 128 -15.86 28.51 15.92
C VAL A 128 -16.75 28.29 17.14
N LYS A 129 -17.51 29.31 17.55
CA LYS A 129 -18.46 29.25 18.67
C LYS A 129 -19.57 28.21 18.46
N GLU A 130 -20.15 28.12 17.27
CA GLU A 130 -21.16 27.10 16.96
C GLU A 130 -20.56 25.70 17.03
N ILE A 131 -19.37 25.51 16.46
CA ILE A 131 -18.67 24.21 16.43
C ILE A 131 -18.30 23.79 17.85
N ALA A 132 -17.64 24.67 18.62
CA ALA A 132 -17.26 24.47 20.02
C ALA A 132 -18.47 24.09 20.88
N LYS A 133 -19.60 24.79 20.73
CA LYS A 133 -20.84 24.48 21.44
C LYS A 133 -21.37 23.07 21.10
N HIS A 134 -21.20 22.59 19.87
CA HIS A 134 -21.69 21.28 19.46
C HIS A 134 -20.77 20.13 19.93
N THR A 135 -19.47 20.34 19.91
CA THR A 135 -18.48 19.29 20.18
C THR A 135 -17.97 19.29 21.62
N GLY A 136 -18.24 20.35 22.38
CA GLY A 136 -17.69 20.54 23.73
C GLY A 136 -16.22 20.99 23.73
N PHE A 137 -15.66 21.33 22.57
CA PHE A 137 -14.30 21.84 22.46
C PHE A 137 -14.21 23.26 23.03
N GLU A 138 -13.08 23.60 23.67
CA GLU A 138 -12.85 24.97 24.14
C GLU A 138 -12.69 25.92 22.94
N GLU A 139 -13.47 27.00 22.92
CA GLU A 139 -13.64 27.88 21.76
C GLU A 139 -12.32 28.51 21.29
N ALA A 140 -11.51 29.06 22.20
CA ALA A 140 -10.26 29.73 21.82
C ALA A 140 -9.24 28.74 21.26
N TYR A 141 -9.16 27.53 21.82
CA TYR A 141 -8.26 26.50 21.34
C TYR A 141 -8.72 25.91 20.02
N LEU A 142 -10.02 25.65 19.86
CA LEU A 142 -10.59 25.21 18.60
C LEU A 142 -10.32 26.22 17.49
N GLY A 143 -10.49 27.52 17.76
CA GLY A 143 -10.20 28.59 16.79
C GLY A 143 -8.77 28.53 16.26
N ARG A 144 -7.78 28.27 17.13
CA ARG A 144 -6.38 28.11 16.72
C ARG A 144 -6.16 26.89 15.83
N LEU A 145 -6.80 25.77 16.14
CA LEU A 145 -6.70 24.54 15.34
C LEU A 145 -7.35 24.71 13.97
N LEU A 146 -8.58 25.23 13.92
CA LEU A 146 -9.31 25.45 12.67
C LEU A 146 -8.59 26.46 11.79
N LYS A 147 -7.99 27.52 12.36
CA LYS A 147 -7.15 28.46 11.61
C LYS A 147 -5.98 27.76 10.91
N HIS A 148 -5.32 26.82 11.60
CA HIS A 148 -4.23 26.04 11.01
C HIS A 148 -4.74 25.10 9.91
N VAL A 149 -5.81 24.35 10.17
CA VAL A 149 -6.41 23.43 9.18
C VAL A 149 -6.90 24.18 7.93
N ALA A 150 -7.41 25.40 8.09
CA ALA A 150 -7.78 26.29 6.99
C ALA A 150 -6.55 26.77 6.20
N ALA A 151 -5.46 27.16 6.89
CA ALA A 151 -4.21 27.54 6.24
C ALA A 151 -3.56 26.39 5.45
N MET A 152 -3.84 25.14 5.84
CA MET A 152 -3.43 23.93 5.12
C MET A 152 -4.40 23.54 3.99
N GLY A 153 -5.50 24.28 3.79
CA GLY A 153 -6.43 24.11 2.68
C GLY A 153 -7.50 23.03 2.87
N HIS A 154 -7.62 22.43 4.06
CA HIS A 154 -8.60 21.36 4.30
C HIS A 154 -10.00 21.87 4.66
N ILE A 155 -10.13 23.14 5.07
CA ILE A 155 -11.39 23.86 5.24
C ILE A 155 -11.22 25.28 4.67
N VAL A 156 -12.32 25.99 4.41
CA VAL A 156 -12.28 27.34 3.85
C VAL A 156 -12.70 28.35 4.91
N GLU A 157 -11.81 29.29 5.24
CA GLU A 157 -12.13 30.43 6.11
C GLU A 157 -12.93 31.49 5.34
N THR A 158 -14.16 31.78 5.79
CA THR A 158 -15.09 32.69 5.11
C THR A 158 -15.20 34.05 5.77
N ALA A 159 -14.95 34.10 7.08
CA ALA A 159 -14.86 35.31 7.88
C ALA A 159 -13.98 35.04 9.11
N LYS A 160 -13.81 36.05 9.97
CA LYS A 160 -13.11 35.87 11.25
C LYS A 160 -13.80 34.77 12.05
N ASP A 161 -13.05 33.73 12.41
CA ASP A 161 -13.51 32.59 13.21
C ASP A 161 -14.74 31.90 12.59
N GLU A 162 -14.81 31.84 11.25
CA GLU A 162 -15.90 31.21 10.50
C GLU A 162 -15.35 30.37 9.34
N TYR A 163 -15.82 29.12 9.25
CA TYR A 163 -15.30 28.14 8.31
C TYR A 163 -16.43 27.37 7.60
N ARG A 164 -16.23 27.03 6.33
CA ARG A 164 -17.07 26.06 5.60
C ARG A 164 -16.27 24.81 5.22
N PRO A 165 -16.91 23.63 5.12
CA PRO A 165 -16.21 22.39 4.80
C PRO A 165 -15.75 22.34 3.33
N THR A 166 -14.68 21.58 3.09
CA THR A 166 -14.34 21.04 1.77
C THR A 166 -14.90 19.61 1.62
N ASN A 167 -14.84 19.02 0.43
CA ASN A 167 -15.20 17.61 0.23
C ASN A 167 -14.34 16.66 1.10
N PHE A 168 -13.06 16.98 1.29
CA PHE A 168 -12.18 16.24 2.18
C PHE A 168 -12.67 16.32 3.63
N CYS A 169 -12.97 17.51 4.14
CA CYS A 169 -13.53 17.68 5.48
C CYS A 169 -14.85 16.91 5.68
N LYS A 170 -15.73 16.89 4.66
CA LYS A 170 -16.98 16.12 4.72
C LYS A 170 -16.69 14.62 4.82
N ALA A 171 -15.73 14.12 4.05
CA ALA A 171 -15.32 12.72 4.09
C ALA A 171 -14.82 12.31 5.48
N LEU A 172 -14.04 13.16 6.15
CA LEU A 172 -13.58 12.91 7.53
C LEU A 172 -14.72 12.78 8.56
N GLY A 173 -15.89 13.34 8.26
CA GLY A 173 -17.08 13.22 9.11
C GLY A 173 -17.84 11.90 8.92
N ILE A 174 -17.51 11.11 7.90
CA ILE A 174 -18.09 9.80 7.64
C ILE A 174 -17.20 8.76 8.32
N GLU A 175 -17.74 8.04 9.31
CA GLU A 175 -16.98 7.10 10.15
C GLU A 175 -16.06 6.19 9.34
N ARG A 176 -16.61 5.53 8.32
CA ARG A 176 -15.88 4.61 7.44
C ARG A 176 -14.67 5.28 6.77
N LEU A 177 -14.80 6.54 6.31
CA LEU A 177 -13.76 7.26 5.56
C LEU A 177 -12.77 8.00 6.48
N GLY A 178 -13.18 8.37 7.69
CA GLY A 178 -12.34 9.05 8.68
C GLY A 178 -11.51 8.11 9.56
N VAL A 179 -11.81 6.81 9.56
CA VAL A 179 -11.23 5.81 10.49
C VAL A 179 -9.71 5.65 10.41
N ALA A 180 -9.07 6.06 9.31
CA ALA A 180 -7.62 6.01 9.15
C ALA A 180 -6.90 6.83 10.23
N TYR A 181 -7.47 7.96 10.65
CA TYR A 181 -6.86 8.81 11.68
C TYR A 181 -6.76 8.12 13.05
N PRO A 182 -7.86 7.64 13.65
CA PRO A 182 -7.79 6.95 14.93
C PRO A 182 -7.05 5.60 14.85
N LEU A 183 -6.97 4.94 13.67
CA LEU A 183 -6.07 3.79 13.47
C LEU A 183 -4.60 4.20 13.61
N PHE A 184 -4.20 5.30 12.98
CA PHE A 184 -2.83 5.78 13.03
C PHE A 184 -2.45 6.32 14.40
N THR A 185 -3.34 7.07 15.06
CA THR A 185 -3.07 7.64 16.38
C THR A 185 -3.34 6.68 17.53
N GLY A 186 -4.09 5.61 17.30
CA GLY A 186 -4.39 4.57 18.29
C GLY A 186 -5.26 5.05 19.46
N PRO A 187 -5.59 4.15 20.40
CA PRO A 187 -6.42 4.47 21.55
C PRO A 187 -5.86 5.66 22.36
N GLY A 188 -6.73 6.66 22.60
CA GLY A 188 -6.39 7.87 23.35
C GLY A 188 -5.34 8.76 22.69
N ASN A 189 -5.09 8.62 21.37
CA ASN A 189 -4.03 9.33 20.63
C ASN A 189 -2.62 9.13 21.21
N THR A 190 -2.36 7.97 21.81
CA THR A 190 -1.05 7.63 22.40
C THR A 190 -0.13 6.88 21.43
N GLY A 191 -0.57 6.68 20.19
CA GLY A 191 0.17 6.10 19.07
C GLY A 191 -0.36 4.71 18.67
N GLY A 192 -0.82 4.58 17.42
CA GLY A 192 -1.14 3.34 16.74
C GLY A 192 -0.10 3.06 15.64
N VAL A 193 -0.54 2.91 14.39
CA VAL A 193 0.35 2.70 13.22
C VAL A 193 1.47 3.76 13.13
N ILE A 194 1.20 5.00 13.55
CA ILE A 194 2.18 6.10 13.51
C ILE A 194 3.45 5.82 14.35
N ARG A 195 3.36 4.95 15.37
CA ARG A 195 4.53 4.55 16.18
C ARG A 195 5.56 3.85 15.31
N CYS A 196 5.13 2.93 14.46
CA CYS A 196 6.01 2.24 13.53
C CYS A 196 6.69 3.23 12.57
N VAL A 197 5.93 4.14 11.97
CA VAL A 197 6.49 5.13 11.04
C VAL A 197 7.56 6.00 11.70
N THR A 198 7.30 6.47 12.93
CA THR A 198 8.22 7.37 13.65
C THR A 198 9.43 6.66 14.26
N SER A 199 9.32 5.37 14.59
CA SER A 199 10.43 4.56 15.09
C SER A 199 11.32 3.99 13.99
N PHE A 200 10.84 3.94 12.74
CA PHE A 200 11.49 3.23 11.64
C PHE A 200 12.97 3.59 11.42
N PRO A 201 13.40 4.86 11.45
CA PRO A 201 14.83 5.18 11.32
C PRO A 201 15.71 4.60 12.45
N SER A 202 15.16 4.47 13.65
CA SER A 202 15.87 3.86 14.79
C SER A 202 15.91 2.35 14.67
N TYR A 203 14.81 1.74 14.23
CA TYR A 203 14.75 0.32 13.93
C TYR A 203 15.76 -0.09 12.84
N LEU A 204 15.77 0.62 11.70
CA LEU A 204 16.72 0.34 10.61
C LEU A 204 18.18 0.38 11.11
N LYS A 205 18.53 1.34 11.98
CA LYS A 205 19.86 1.37 12.60
C LYS A 205 20.13 0.16 13.48
N SER A 206 19.12 -0.30 14.24
CA SER A 206 19.26 -1.47 15.12
C SER A 206 19.55 -2.77 14.38
N ILE A 207 19.04 -2.89 13.14
CA ILE A 207 19.30 -4.02 12.24
C ILE A 207 20.45 -3.76 11.25
N ASN A 208 21.29 -2.76 11.49
CA ASN A 208 22.43 -2.40 10.62
C ASN A 208 22.03 -2.14 9.16
N LEU A 209 20.84 -1.56 8.93
CA LEU A 209 20.33 -1.19 7.60
C LEU A 209 20.18 -2.39 6.64
N THR A 210 19.91 -3.59 7.16
CA THR A 210 19.63 -4.78 6.35
C THR A 210 18.14 -4.98 6.12
N THR A 211 17.77 -5.74 5.09
CA THR A 211 16.38 -6.16 4.83
C THR A 211 15.95 -7.21 5.86
N PRO A 212 14.93 -6.96 6.70
CA PRO A 212 14.39 -7.98 7.59
C PRO A 212 13.60 -9.02 6.78
N THR A 213 13.56 -10.28 7.25
CA THR A 213 12.96 -11.39 6.50
C THR A 213 11.90 -12.15 7.29
N SER A 214 11.41 -11.58 8.38
CA SER A 214 10.47 -12.21 9.29
C SER A 214 9.46 -11.20 9.82
N ILE A 215 8.17 -11.57 9.77
CA ILE A 215 7.06 -10.79 10.34
C ILE A 215 7.14 -10.71 11.88
N THR A 216 7.90 -11.61 12.51
CA THR A 216 8.13 -11.61 13.96
C THR A 216 9.35 -10.79 14.40
N GLU A 217 10.12 -10.28 13.44
CA GLU A 217 11.28 -9.43 13.67
C GLU A 217 11.09 -8.08 12.97
N SER A 218 9.87 -7.53 13.02
CA SER A 218 9.54 -6.29 12.33
C SER A 218 9.69 -5.06 13.23
N ASN A 219 9.59 -3.88 12.62
CA ASN A 219 9.57 -2.62 13.36
C ASN A 219 8.32 -2.47 14.24
N THR A 220 7.27 -3.27 14.04
CA THR A 220 6.14 -3.33 14.96
C THR A 220 6.57 -3.80 16.35
N GLN A 221 7.33 -4.89 16.43
CA GLN A 221 7.88 -5.38 17.71
C GLN A 221 8.77 -4.33 18.36
N PHE A 222 9.60 -3.65 17.56
CA PHE A 222 10.45 -2.55 18.04
C PHE A 222 9.65 -1.35 18.56
N ALA A 223 8.60 -0.93 17.85
CA ALA A 223 7.81 0.26 18.17
C ALA A 223 6.88 0.07 19.37
N PHE A 224 6.39 -1.16 19.56
CA PHE A 224 5.43 -1.50 20.61
C PHE A 224 6.06 -2.24 21.80
N ASP A 225 7.36 -2.56 21.75
CA ASP A 225 8.09 -3.33 22.76
C ASP A 225 7.33 -4.62 23.13
N THR A 226 7.06 -5.43 22.11
CA THR A 226 6.18 -6.59 22.19
C THR A 226 6.72 -7.73 21.33
N PRO A 227 6.50 -9.01 21.70
CA PRO A 227 6.80 -10.13 20.81
C PRO A 227 5.76 -10.30 19.68
N LYS A 228 4.62 -9.62 19.78
CA LYS A 228 3.49 -9.78 18.85
C LYS A 228 3.78 -9.12 17.50
N ASN A 229 3.36 -9.77 16.42
CA ASN A 229 3.30 -9.13 15.11
C ASN A 229 2.11 -8.15 15.00
N PHE A 230 2.03 -7.42 13.89
CA PHE A 230 1.00 -6.40 13.67
C PHE A 230 -0.43 -6.95 13.75
N PHE A 231 -0.70 -8.09 13.13
CA PHE A 231 -2.03 -8.72 13.13
C PHE A 231 -2.42 -9.24 14.52
N GLU A 232 -1.45 -9.79 15.27
CA GLU A 232 -1.67 -10.18 16.67
C GLU A 232 -1.98 -8.97 17.57
N LEU A 233 -1.41 -7.79 17.28
CA LEU A 233 -1.77 -6.53 17.97
C LEU A 233 -3.17 -6.05 17.61
N CYS A 234 -3.58 -6.17 16.35
CA CYS A 234 -4.95 -5.84 15.92
C CYS A 234 -6.02 -6.63 16.69
N HIS A 235 -5.69 -7.85 17.14
CA HIS A 235 -6.57 -8.71 17.93
C HIS A 235 -6.33 -8.63 19.45
N ASP A 236 -5.36 -7.84 19.91
CA ASP A 236 -5.08 -7.69 21.33
C ASP A 236 -6.07 -6.71 21.99
N PRO A 237 -6.81 -7.12 23.03
CA PRO A 237 -7.72 -6.25 23.77
C PRO A 237 -7.06 -4.98 24.33
N ALA A 238 -5.75 -4.99 24.60
CA ALA A 238 -5.01 -3.82 25.07
C ALA A 238 -4.95 -2.70 24.03
N TYR A 239 -5.11 -3.03 22.75
CA TYR A 239 -5.07 -2.11 21.62
C TYR A 239 -6.44 -1.95 20.95
N ALA A 240 -7.51 -2.50 21.53
CA ALA A 240 -8.86 -2.30 21.00
C ALA A 240 -9.21 -0.79 20.93
N PRO A 241 -9.89 -0.33 19.86
CA PRO A 241 -10.51 -1.11 18.78
C PRO A 241 -9.66 -1.23 17.49
N MET A 242 -8.32 -1.30 17.58
CA MET A 242 -7.41 -1.26 16.41
C MET A 242 -7.79 -2.23 15.29
N GLY A 243 -8.10 -3.51 15.57
CA GLY A 243 -8.48 -4.47 14.52
C GLY A 243 -9.76 -4.09 13.77
N ALA A 244 -10.78 -3.58 14.46
CA ALA A 244 -12.01 -3.11 13.80
C ALA A 244 -11.75 -1.85 12.94
N GLN A 245 -10.89 -0.96 13.43
CA GLN A 245 -10.46 0.24 12.70
C GLN A 245 -9.63 -0.13 11.46
N PHE A 246 -8.75 -1.12 11.58
CA PHE A 246 -7.97 -1.67 10.48
C PHE A 246 -8.88 -2.24 9.39
N ASN A 247 -9.80 -3.15 9.74
CA ASN A 247 -10.74 -3.74 8.78
C ASN A 247 -11.60 -2.68 8.09
N THR A 248 -12.10 -1.70 8.85
CA THR A 248 -12.88 -0.58 8.28
C THR A 248 -12.02 0.27 7.34
N HIS A 249 -10.76 0.52 7.70
CA HIS A 249 -9.82 1.26 6.88
C HIS A 249 -9.53 0.55 5.56
N MET A 250 -9.27 -0.75 5.58
CA MET A 250 -9.02 -1.55 4.37
C MET A 250 -10.24 -1.52 3.44
N GLY A 251 -11.44 -1.71 4.00
CA GLY A 251 -12.68 -1.57 3.22
C GLY A 251 -12.87 -0.19 2.61
N SER A 252 -12.42 0.89 3.28
CA SER A 252 -12.46 2.26 2.73
C SER A 252 -11.36 2.54 1.73
N TYR A 253 -10.18 1.95 1.90
CA TYR A 253 -9.07 2.07 0.98
C TYR A 253 -9.44 1.49 -0.39
N ALA A 254 -10.14 0.34 -0.40
CA ALA A 254 -10.70 -0.25 -1.61
C ALA A 254 -11.92 0.52 -2.17
N PHE A 255 -12.53 1.43 -1.40
CA PHE A 255 -13.74 2.14 -1.83
C PHE A 255 -13.41 3.25 -2.84
N GLY A 256 -14.01 3.18 -4.03
CA GLY A 256 -13.77 4.13 -5.11
C GLY A 256 -12.57 3.78 -6.00
N ARG A 257 -11.92 2.64 -5.77
CA ARG A 257 -10.95 2.04 -6.69
C ARG A 257 -11.66 1.09 -7.68
N PRO A 258 -11.07 0.85 -8.86
CA PRO A 258 -11.52 -0.24 -9.74
C PRO A 258 -11.57 -1.55 -8.96
N THR A 259 -12.53 -2.40 -9.28
CA THR A 259 -12.65 -3.72 -8.68
C THR A 259 -12.26 -4.79 -9.68
N TRP A 260 -11.68 -5.89 -9.21
CA TRP A 260 -11.21 -6.98 -10.08
C TRP A 260 -12.27 -7.62 -10.97
N VAL A 261 -13.56 -7.35 -10.69
CA VAL A 261 -14.72 -7.81 -11.47
C VAL A 261 -15.21 -6.79 -12.49
N ASP A 262 -14.57 -5.62 -12.58
CA ASP A 262 -14.84 -4.65 -13.65
C ASP A 262 -14.37 -5.24 -14.99
N GLU A 263 -15.15 -5.02 -16.05
CA GLU A 263 -14.90 -5.57 -17.41
C GLU A 263 -13.48 -5.24 -17.93
N ASP A 264 -12.96 -4.06 -17.60
CA ASP A 264 -11.65 -3.58 -18.03
C ASP A 264 -10.48 -4.01 -17.11
N PHE A 265 -10.74 -4.74 -16.01
CA PHE A 265 -9.70 -5.19 -15.08
C PHE A 265 -9.33 -6.66 -15.33
N TYR A 266 -10.23 -7.62 -15.12
CA TYR A 266 -9.95 -9.04 -15.33
C TYR A 266 -11.14 -9.75 -16.01
N PRO A 267 -10.91 -10.56 -17.06
CA PRO A 267 -11.97 -11.20 -17.84
C PRO A 267 -12.60 -12.40 -17.11
N VAL A 268 -13.38 -12.11 -16.07
CA VAL A 268 -14.01 -13.11 -15.18
C VAL A 268 -14.85 -14.12 -15.95
N GLU A 269 -15.65 -13.67 -16.93
CA GLU A 269 -16.53 -14.54 -17.69
C GLU A 269 -15.73 -15.61 -18.44
N GLU A 270 -14.77 -15.19 -19.26
CA GLU A 270 -13.93 -16.05 -20.09
C GLU A 270 -13.04 -16.99 -19.25
N HIS A 271 -12.44 -16.47 -18.17
CA HIS A 271 -11.44 -17.22 -17.42
C HIS A 271 -12.06 -18.09 -16.31
N LEU A 272 -13.14 -17.64 -15.65
CA LEU A 272 -13.70 -18.32 -14.48
C LEU A 272 -15.05 -18.98 -14.73
N LEU A 273 -15.95 -18.34 -15.47
CA LEU A 273 -17.33 -18.84 -15.64
C LEU A 273 -17.46 -19.79 -16.83
N GLU A 274 -16.79 -19.52 -17.94
CA GLU A 274 -16.79 -20.39 -19.09
C GLU A 274 -16.14 -21.75 -18.77
N GLY A 275 -16.85 -22.82 -19.15
CA GLY A 275 -16.42 -24.19 -18.86
C GLY A 275 -16.57 -24.63 -17.39
N PHE A 276 -17.08 -23.77 -16.51
CA PHE A 276 -17.43 -24.16 -15.14
C PHE A 276 -18.80 -24.87 -15.12
N ASN A 277 -18.81 -26.18 -14.89
CA ASN A 277 -20.04 -26.97 -14.76
C ASN A 277 -20.19 -27.58 -13.36
N PRO A 278 -20.95 -26.93 -12.45
CA PRO A 278 -21.14 -27.44 -11.09
C PRO A 278 -22.09 -28.64 -11.01
N GLU A 279 -22.73 -29.04 -12.12
CA GLU A 279 -23.59 -30.22 -12.18
C GLU A 279 -22.76 -31.51 -12.39
N GLU A 280 -21.50 -31.39 -12.83
CA GLU A 280 -20.57 -32.52 -13.00
C GLU A 280 -19.85 -32.90 -11.69
N GLU A 281 -19.68 -31.96 -10.76
CA GLU A 281 -19.06 -32.19 -9.45
C GLU A 281 -19.96 -31.60 -8.35
N GLU A 282 -20.67 -32.48 -7.61
CA GLU A 282 -21.49 -32.08 -6.47
C GLU A 282 -20.63 -31.31 -5.45
N ASN A 283 -21.02 -30.07 -5.12
CA ASN A 283 -20.27 -29.11 -4.28
C ASN A 283 -19.00 -28.48 -4.90
N ALA A 284 -18.91 -28.37 -6.23
CA ALA A 284 -17.85 -27.61 -6.89
C ALA A 284 -17.75 -26.17 -6.36
N ALA A 285 -16.55 -25.79 -5.93
CA ALA A 285 -16.24 -24.42 -5.52
C ALA A 285 -15.81 -23.59 -6.72
N LEU A 286 -16.54 -22.50 -6.98
CA LEU A 286 -16.19 -21.57 -8.04
C LEU A 286 -15.04 -20.68 -7.59
N LEU A 287 -15.18 -20.07 -6.40
CA LEU A 287 -14.24 -19.07 -5.93
C LEU A 287 -14.01 -19.22 -4.42
N VAL A 288 -12.75 -19.34 -4.03
CA VAL A 288 -12.31 -19.34 -2.63
C VAL A 288 -11.48 -18.08 -2.40
N ASP A 289 -11.99 -17.17 -1.60
CA ASP A 289 -11.35 -15.90 -1.24
C ASP A 289 -10.54 -16.10 0.06
N ILE A 290 -9.23 -16.26 -0.08
CA ILE A 290 -8.30 -16.59 1.02
C ILE A 290 -7.73 -15.30 1.61
N GLY A 291 -7.99 -15.06 2.89
CA GLY A 291 -7.67 -13.78 3.53
C GLY A 291 -8.64 -12.68 3.10
N GLY A 292 -9.89 -13.04 2.77
CA GLY A 292 -10.89 -12.12 2.20
C GLY A 292 -11.48 -11.11 3.20
N SER A 293 -10.99 -11.11 4.45
CA SER A 293 -11.47 -10.23 5.52
C SER A 293 -12.99 -10.37 5.73
N ILE A 294 -13.71 -9.26 5.61
CA ILE A 294 -15.18 -9.22 5.75
C ILE A 294 -15.94 -9.53 4.44
N GLY A 295 -15.27 -10.09 3.41
CA GLY A 295 -15.91 -10.64 2.21
C GLY A 295 -16.31 -9.62 1.14
N HIS A 296 -15.65 -8.46 1.11
CA HIS A 296 -16.00 -7.37 0.21
C HIS A 296 -15.84 -7.75 -1.28
N ASP A 297 -14.82 -8.52 -1.65
CA ASP A 297 -14.59 -8.92 -3.04
C ASP A 297 -15.57 -9.99 -3.51
N LEU A 298 -15.89 -10.98 -2.67
CA LEU A 298 -16.96 -11.94 -2.96
C LEU A 298 -18.33 -11.26 -3.09
N GLN A 299 -18.62 -10.24 -2.29
CA GLN A 299 -19.87 -9.48 -2.39
C GLN A 299 -19.95 -8.71 -3.73
N LYS A 300 -18.84 -8.11 -4.17
CA LYS A 300 -18.77 -7.45 -5.48
C LYS A 300 -18.94 -8.46 -6.62
N PHE A 301 -18.25 -9.59 -6.56
CA PHE A 301 -18.40 -10.69 -7.51
C PHE A 301 -19.85 -11.18 -7.61
N ARG A 302 -20.48 -11.43 -6.47
CA ARG A 302 -21.88 -11.89 -6.39
C ARG A 302 -22.87 -10.89 -6.99
N THR A 303 -22.55 -9.60 -6.87
CA THR A 303 -23.35 -8.49 -7.41
C THR A 303 -23.17 -8.36 -8.92
N ALA A 304 -21.93 -8.49 -9.42
CA ALA A 304 -21.60 -8.42 -10.84
C ALA A 304 -22.10 -9.64 -11.62
N PHE A 305 -21.98 -10.84 -11.04
CA PHE A 305 -22.32 -12.11 -11.69
C PHE A 305 -23.40 -12.87 -10.92
N PRO A 306 -24.65 -12.38 -10.90
CA PRO A 306 -25.64 -12.91 -9.98
C PRO A 306 -26.12 -14.34 -10.29
N GLU A 307 -25.93 -14.77 -11.55
CA GLU A 307 -26.29 -16.09 -12.06
C GLU A 307 -25.12 -17.08 -12.01
N ALA A 308 -23.94 -16.66 -11.54
CA ALA A 308 -22.80 -17.55 -11.35
C ALA A 308 -23.20 -18.69 -10.41
N LYS A 309 -22.98 -19.92 -10.88
CA LYS A 309 -23.25 -21.15 -10.13
C LYS A 309 -22.00 -21.60 -9.38
N GLY A 310 -22.15 -22.51 -8.41
CA GLY A 310 -21.05 -23.05 -7.60
C GLY A 310 -20.89 -22.33 -6.26
N ARG A 311 -20.03 -22.87 -5.40
CA ARG A 311 -19.80 -22.31 -4.05
C ARG A 311 -18.87 -21.11 -4.10
N LEU A 312 -19.21 -20.09 -3.32
CA LEU A 312 -18.35 -18.94 -3.02
C LEU A 312 -17.95 -19.07 -1.55
N VAL A 313 -16.65 -19.20 -1.28
CA VAL A 313 -16.14 -19.47 0.08
C VAL A 313 -15.25 -18.33 0.52
N LEU A 314 -15.68 -17.61 1.56
CA LEU A 314 -14.88 -16.61 2.28
C LEU A 314 -14.02 -17.30 3.33
N GLN A 315 -12.72 -17.12 3.27
CA GLN A 315 -11.77 -17.64 4.25
C GLN A 315 -10.99 -16.53 4.94
N ASP A 316 -11.00 -16.53 6.27
CA ASP A 316 -10.14 -15.70 7.12
C ASP A 316 -10.02 -16.33 8.51
N LEU A 317 -9.25 -15.74 9.42
CA LEU A 317 -9.19 -16.18 10.81
C LEU A 317 -10.56 -16.03 11.49
N GLU A 318 -10.86 -16.92 12.44
CA GLU A 318 -12.14 -16.93 13.19
C GLU A 318 -12.52 -15.54 13.75
N PRO A 319 -11.62 -14.76 14.40
CA PRO A 319 -11.97 -13.44 14.92
C PRO A 319 -12.33 -12.40 13.86
N VAL A 320 -11.97 -12.62 12.59
CA VAL A 320 -12.29 -11.74 11.46
C VAL A 320 -13.62 -12.16 10.85
N VAL A 321 -13.79 -13.45 10.54
CA VAL A 321 -15.05 -14.00 10.00
C VAL A 321 -16.22 -13.74 10.95
N ALA A 322 -16.00 -13.82 12.27
CA ALA A 322 -17.01 -13.53 13.30
C ALA A 322 -17.48 -12.06 13.33
N GLN A 323 -16.78 -11.13 12.66
CA GLN A 323 -17.22 -9.73 12.56
C GLN A 323 -18.33 -9.53 11.54
N VAL A 324 -18.46 -10.43 10.57
CA VAL A 324 -19.51 -10.39 9.54
C VAL A 324 -20.83 -10.77 10.18
N LYS A 325 -21.78 -9.83 10.24
CA LYS A 325 -23.11 -10.04 10.81
C LYS A 325 -24.06 -10.59 9.75
N ASP A 326 -25.16 -11.18 10.21
CA ASP A 326 -26.19 -11.67 9.31
C ASP A 326 -26.77 -10.52 8.47
N GLY A 327 -26.76 -10.70 7.15
CA GLY A 327 -27.17 -9.68 6.17
C GLY A 327 -26.05 -8.76 5.67
N ASP A 328 -24.82 -8.84 6.22
CA ASP A 328 -23.68 -8.06 5.71
C ASP A 328 -23.14 -8.63 4.39
N LEU A 329 -23.32 -9.94 4.15
CA LEU A 329 -22.96 -10.66 2.93
C LEU A 329 -24.16 -11.45 2.39
N ASP A 330 -24.17 -11.68 1.07
CA ASP A 330 -25.12 -12.58 0.41
C ASP A 330 -25.07 -14.00 1.03
N GLU A 331 -26.23 -14.60 1.26
CA GLU A 331 -26.36 -15.91 1.91
C GLU A 331 -25.67 -17.06 1.15
N ARG A 332 -25.36 -16.88 -0.15
CA ARG A 332 -24.58 -17.84 -0.93
C ARG A 332 -23.09 -17.84 -0.61
N ILE A 333 -22.59 -16.82 0.10
CA ILE A 333 -21.19 -16.73 0.51
C ILE A 333 -21.01 -17.55 1.79
N GLU A 334 -20.37 -18.71 1.64
CA GLU A 334 -19.99 -19.60 2.72
C GLU A 334 -18.85 -18.97 3.52
N ARG A 335 -19.08 -18.71 4.81
CA ARG A 335 -18.06 -18.21 5.74
C ARG A 335 -17.30 -19.38 6.34
N MET A 336 -15.98 -19.40 6.22
CA MET A 336 -15.13 -20.48 6.68
C MET A 336 -13.90 -19.94 7.43
N ALA A 337 -13.78 -20.24 8.72
CA ALA A 337 -12.55 -19.92 9.45
C ALA A 337 -11.39 -20.79 8.95
N TYR A 338 -10.29 -20.16 8.60
CA TYR A 338 -9.13 -20.81 7.99
C TYR A 338 -7.84 -20.03 8.28
N ASP A 339 -6.78 -20.77 8.61
CA ASP A 339 -5.41 -20.27 8.66
C ASP A 339 -4.67 -20.78 7.42
N PHE A 340 -4.25 -19.87 6.54
CA PHE A 340 -3.59 -20.18 5.28
C PHE A 340 -2.20 -20.86 5.40
N LEU A 341 -1.67 -21.00 6.62
CA LEU A 341 -0.46 -21.79 6.88
C LEU A 341 -0.79 -23.28 7.07
N THR A 342 -2.08 -23.60 7.25
CA THR A 342 -2.60 -24.96 7.37
C THR A 342 -3.07 -25.52 6.03
N GLU A 343 -3.41 -26.80 5.97
CA GLU A 343 -3.88 -27.41 4.73
C GLU A 343 -5.17 -26.75 4.21
N GLN A 344 -5.16 -26.28 2.97
CA GLN A 344 -6.34 -25.68 2.32
C GLN A 344 -7.50 -26.69 2.24
N PRO A 345 -8.63 -26.47 2.95
CA PRO A 345 -9.71 -27.46 3.06
C PRO A 345 -10.57 -27.58 1.80
N VAL A 346 -10.71 -26.52 0.99
CA VAL A 346 -11.47 -26.57 -0.26
C VAL A 346 -10.52 -27.06 -1.35
N LYS A 347 -10.80 -28.23 -1.93
CA LYS A 347 -9.97 -28.85 -2.98
C LYS A 347 -10.59 -28.65 -4.36
N GLY A 348 -9.74 -28.49 -5.36
CA GLY A 348 -10.13 -28.43 -6.76
C GLY A 348 -11.03 -27.25 -7.13
N ALA A 349 -11.02 -26.14 -6.38
CA ALA A 349 -11.79 -24.96 -6.73
C ALA A 349 -11.39 -24.41 -8.11
N ARG A 350 -12.32 -23.79 -8.83
CA ARG A 350 -12.04 -23.15 -10.12
C ARG A 350 -11.04 -22.00 -9.95
N ALA A 351 -11.22 -21.17 -8.92
CA ALA A 351 -10.25 -20.15 -8.53
C ALA A 351 -10.02 -20.10 -7.02
N TYR A 352 -8.76 -19.91 -6.65
CA TYR A 352 -8.35 -19.41 -5.35
C TYR A 352 -7.90 -17.96 -5.54
N TYR A 353 -8.42 -17.05 -4.72
CA TYR A 353 -8.21 -15.62 -4.84
C TYR A 353 -7.54 -15.10 -3.56
N MET A 354 -6.56 -14.22 -3.71
CA MET A 354 -5.87 -13.54 -2.63
C MET A 354 -5.74 -12.06 -2.98
N HIS A 355 -6.19 -11.16 -2.12
CA HIS A 355 -6.12 -9.72 -2.36
C HIS A 355 -5.48 -9.00 -1.19
N SER A 356 -4.35 -8.34 -1.43
CA SER A 356 -3.56 -7.69 -0.36
C SER A 356 -3.24 -8.65 0.78
N VAL A 357 -2.68 -9.81 0.42
CA VAL A 357 -2.28 -10.86 1.36
C VAL A 357 -0.79 -11.09 1.28
N LEU A 358 -0.26 -11.40 0.10
CA LEU A 358 1.15 -11.77 -0.07
C LEU A 358 2.09 -10.57 0.09
N HIS A 359 1.59 -9.34 -0.04
CA HIS A 359 2.37 -8.13 0.28
C HIS A 359 2.65 -7.96 1.79
N ASP A 360 1.93 -8.66 2.67
CA ASP A 360 2.17 -8.63 4.12
C ASP A 360 3.29 -9.57 4.57
N TRP A 361 3.70 -10.48 3.68
CA TRP A 361 4.66 -11.53 3.99
C TRP A 361 5.97 -11.34 3.21
N PRO A 362 7.13 -11.37 3.88
CA PRO A 362 8.41 -11.51 3.20
C PRO A 362 8.40 -12.75 2.31
N ASP A 363 9.22 -12.79 1.25
CA ASP A 363 9.19 -13.86 0.23
C ASP A 363 9.20 -15.28 0.83
N LYS A 364 10.03 -15.53 1.86
CA LYS A 364 10.07 -16.82 2.59
C LYS A 364 8.78 -17.17 3.33
N GLY A 365 8.04 -16.16 3.79
CA GLY A 365 6.73 -16.31 4.42
C GLY A 365 5.61 -16.58 3.42
N CYS A 366 5.74 -16.14 2.17
CA CYS A 366 4.79 -16.46 1.11
C CYS A 366 4.84 -17.94 0.70
N LEU A 367 6.02 -18.58 0.72
CA LEU A 367 6.18 -19.95 0.19
C LEU A 367 5.30 -20.99 0.92
N PRO A 368 5.23 -21.04 2.26
CA PRO A 368 4.31 -21.95 2.96
C PRO A 368 2.84 -21.72 2.59
N ILE A 369 2.42 -20.46 2.40
CA ILE A 369 1.05 -20.11 2.02
C ILE A 369 0.74 -20.63 0.61
N LEU A 370 1.60 -20.30 -0.36
CA LEU A 370 1.47 -20.72 -1.75
C LEU A 370 1.48 -22.24 -1.89
N GLU A 371 2.28 -22.94 -1.08
CA GLU A 371 2.34 -24.41 -1.08
C GLU A 371 1.02 -25.06 -0.64
N GLN A 372 0.28 -24.46 0.31
CA GLN A 372 -1.03 -24.98 0.71
C GLN A 372 -2.07 -24.80 -0.39
N VAL A 373 -2.04 -23.67 -1.10
CA VAL A 373 -2.92 -23.41 -2.25
C VAL A 373 -2.60 -24.37 -3.39
N LYS A 374 -1.32 -24.53 -3.75
CA LYS A 374 -0.87 -25.47 -4.80
C LYS A 374 -1.37 -26.89 -4.58
N LYS A 375 -1.29 -27.40 -3.35
CA LYS A 375 -1.78 -28.75 -2.99
C LYS A 375 -3.29 -28.93 -3.19
N ALA A 376 -4.05 -27.84 -3.17
CA ALA A 376 -5.49 -27.86 -3.37
C ALA A 376 -5.90 -27.58 -4.84
N MET A 377 -4.98 -27.11 -5.69
CA MET A 377 -5.26 -26.83 -7.10
C MET A 377 -5.34 -28.12 -7.94
N LYS A 378 -6.26 -28.14 -8.90
CA LYS A 378 -6.38 -29.19 -9.93
C LYS A 378 -5.60 -28.73 -11.19
N PRO A 379 -4.55 -29.45 -11.63
CA PRO A 379 -3.79 -29.08 -12.83
C PRO A 379 -4.68 -28.91 -14.07
N GLY A 380 -4.41 -27.87 -14.87
CA GLY A 380 -5.19 -27.54 -16.07
C GLY A 380 -6.62 -27.04 -15.82
N TYR A 381 -7.04 -26.86 -14.55
CA TYR A 381 -8.38 -26.42 -14.20
C TYR A 381 -8.39 -25.24 -13.22
N SER A 382 -7.69 -25.37 -12.09
CA SER A 382 -7.67 -24.34 -11.06
C SER A 382 -6.77 -23.17 -11.46
N ARG A 383 -7.20 -21.97 -11.10
CA ARG A 383 -6.41 -20.73 -11.14
C ARG A 383 -6.12 -20.22 -9.73
N LEU A 384 -4.94 -19.64 -9.55
CA LEU A 384 -4.64 -18.78 -8.41
C LEU A 384 -4.60 -17.34 -8.93
N LEU A 385 -5.45 -16.49 -8.38
CA LEU A 385 -5.55 -15.08 -8.70
C LEU A 385 -4.98 -14.27 -7.53
N ILE A 386 -3.88 -13.57 -7.78
CA ILE A 386 -3.24 -12.70 -6.80
C ILE A 386 -3.53 -11.26 -7.20
N ASN A 387 -4.40 -10.59 -6.45
CA ASN A 387 -4.70 -9.18 -6.62
C ASN A 387 -3.77 -8.35 -5.72
N GLU A 388 -2.72 -7.79 -6.31
CA GLU A 388 -1.68 -7.07 -5.58
C GLU A 388 -1.12 -5.93 -6.43
N ASN A 389 -0.34 -5.04 -5.81
CA ASN A 389 0.38 -4.04 -6.58
C ASN A 389 1.55 -4.68 -7.34
N VAL A 390 1.77 -4.23 -8.57
CA VAL A 390 2.95 -4.57 -9.38
C VAL A 390 3.72 -3.29 -9.64
N ILE A 391 4.79 -3.09 -8.87
CA ILE A 391 5.55 -1.84 -8.91
C ILE A 391 6.32 -1.75 -10.24
N PRO A 392 6.14 -0.66 -11.02
CA PRO A 392 6.92 -0.47 -12.25
C PRO A 392 8.36 -0.11 -11.91
N ASP A 393 9.31 -0.62 -12.71
CA ASP A 393 10.75 -0.40 -12.49
C ASP A 393 11.15 1.09 -12.53
N VAL A 394 10.38 1.90 -13.27
CA VAL A 394 10.62 3.33 -13.43
C VAL A 394 9.30 4.09 -13.34
N GLY A 395 9.32 5.22 -12.62
CA GLY A 395 8.16 6.12 -12.56
C GLY A 395 7.01 5.60 -11.70
N ALA A 396 7.29 4.74 -10.72
CA ALA A 396 6.30 4.28 -9.76
C ALA A 396 5.60 5.46 -9.07
N ASN A 397 4.29 5.32 -8.89
CA ASN A 397 3.49 6.38 -8.29
C ASN A 397 3.78 6.48 -6.78
N TRP A 398 3.61 7.69 -6.23
CA TRP A 398 3.90 7.95 -4.81
C TRP A 398 3.01 7.15 -3.85
N GLU A 399 1.83 6.70 -4.29
CA GLU A 399 0.88 5.97 -3.44
C GLU A 399 1.35 4.53 -3.24
N SER A 400 1.75 3.83 -4.31
CA SER A 400 2.28 2.46 -4.22
C SER A 400 3.64 2.41 -3.54
N THR A 401 4.52 3.39 -3.80
CA THR A 401 5.82 3.48 -3.09
C THR A 401 5.68 3.87 -1.61
N CYS A 402 4.66 4.65 -1.25
CA CYS A 402 4.34 4.90 0.15
C CYS A 402 3.85 3.62 0.83
N LEU A 403 2.99 2.85 0.17
CA LEU A 403 2.50 1.57 0.69
C LEU A 403 3.65 0.56 0.89
N ASP A 404 4.60 0.48 -0.03
CA ASP A 404 5.82 -0.33 0.12
C ASP A 404 6.59 -0.01 1.42
N VAL A 405 6.84 1.29 1.66
CA VAL A 405 7.50 1.72 2.89
C VAL A 405 6.65 1.37 4.12
N MET A 406 5.32 1.45 4.02
CA MET A 406 4.41 1.03 5.10
C MET A 406 4.50 -0.49 5.36
N MET A 407 4.55 -1.33 4.33
CA MET A 407 4.74 -2.78 4.47
C MET A 407 6.08 -3.10 5.17
N SER A 408 7.13 -2.38 4.81
CA SER A 408 8.43 -2.47 5.49
C SER A 408 8.33 -2.05 6.96
N CYS A 409 7.61 -0.96 7.25
CA CYS A 409 7.43 -0.41 8.59
C CYS A 409 6.60 -1.31 9.51
N LEU A 410 5.62 -2.07 9.00
CA LEU A 410 4.65 -2.80 9.82
C LEU A 410 4.96 -4.29 9.91
N VAL A 411 5.31 -4.90 8.79
CA VAL A 411 5.36 -6.37 8.65
C VAL A 411 6.69 -6.86 8.07
N SER A 412 7.64 -5.94 7.82
CA SER A 412 8.94 -6.26 7.23
C SER A 412 8.85 -6.96 5.88
N SER A 413 7.81 -6.61 5.14
CA SER A 413 7.56 -7.05 3.78
C SER A 413 7.77 -5.89 2.79
N LYS A 414 7.31 -6.06 1.55
CA LYS A 414 7.45 -5.14 0.43
C LYS A 414 6.30 -5.27 -0.54
N GLU A 415 6.06 -4.20 -1.30
CA GLU A 415 5.43 -4.33 -2.61
C GLU A 415 6.45 -4.87 -3.61
N ARG A 416 5.99 -5.60 -4.63
CA ARG A 416 6.89 -6.32 -5.55
C ARG A 416 6.81 -5.76 -6.97
N THR A 417 7.95 -5.72 -7.65
CA THR A 417 7.98 -5.49 -9.09
C THR A 417 7.53 -6.73 -9.85
N LYS A 418 7.33 -6.61 -11.17
CA LYS A 418 7.01 -7.75 -12.03
C LYS A 418 8.05 -8.87 -11.92
N ASP A 419 9.33 -8.52 -11.96
CA ASP A 419 10.44 -9.48 -11.89
C ASP A 419 10.49 -10.17 -10.53
N GLU A 420 10.17 -9.45 -9.44
CA GLU A 420 10.07 -10.05 -8.10
C GLU A 420 8.87 -10.98 -7.95
N TRP A 421 7.74 -10.67 -8.59
CA TRP A 421 6.59 -11.58 -8.66
C TRP A 421 6.92 -12.85 -9.46
N VAL A 422 7.60 -12.72 -10.61
CA VAL A 422 8.09 -13.87 -11.39
C VAL A 422 9.04 -14.72 -10.55
N GLN A 423 9.99 -14.10 -9.84
CA GLN A 423 10.89 -14.82 -8.95
C GLN A 423 10.14 -15.58 -7.86
N LEU A 424 9.21 -14.93 -7.16
CA LEU A 424 8.47 -15.57 -6.08
C LEU A 424 7.56 -16.70 -6.58
N LEU A 425 6.78 -16.45 -7.63
CA LEU A 425 5.72 -17.36 -8.06
C LEU A 425 6.24 -18.47 -8.96
N GLU A 426 7.09 -18.17 -9.94
CA GLU A 426 7.59 -19.18 -10.86
C GLU A 426 8.80 -19.92 -10.32
N HIS A 427 9.83 -19.18 -9.90
CA HIS A 427 11.10 -19.79 -9.52
C HIS A 427 11.08 -20.40 -8.11
N ASP A 428 10.52 -19.68 -7.14
CA ASP A 428 10.56 -20.12 -5.74
C ASP A 428 9.35 -21.02 -5.38
N ALA A 429 8.15 -20.68 -5.87
CA ALA A 429 6.93 -21.44 -5.58
C ALA A 429 6.58 -22.50 -6.63
N GLY A 430 7.14 -22.47 -7.84
CA GLY A 430 6.86 -23.46 -8.89
C GLY A 430 5.43 -23.42 -9.43
N LEU A 431 4.82 -22.23 -9.47
CA LEU A 431 3.62 -21.93 -10.24
C LEU A 431 4.02 -21.47 -11.65
N LYS A 432 3.07 -21.37 -12.56
CA LYS A 432 3.25 -20.75 -13.87
C LYS A 432 2.37 -19.52 -13.96
N ILE A 433 2.94 -18.35 -14.24
CA ILE A 433 2.17 -17.14 -14.47
C ILE A 433 1.58 -17.19 -15.88
N THR A 434 0.27 -17.02 -16.00
CA THR A 434 -0.44 -16.99 -17.28
C THR A 434 -0.76 -15.58 -17.74
N GLY A 435 -0.79 -14.60 -16.83
CA GLY A 435 -1.05 -13.21 -17.19
C GLY A 435 -0.84 -12.22 -16.05
N PHE A 436 -0.60 -10.96 -16.45
CA PHE A 436 -0.67 -9.78 -15.59
C PHE A 436 -1.74 -8.87 -16.17
N TYR A 437 -2.73 -8.53 -15.35
CA TYR A 437 -3.87 -7.69 -15.74
C TYR A 437 -3.85 -6.42 -14.89
N PRO A 438 -3.18 -5.35 -15.32
CA PRO A 438 -3.08 -4.11 -14.55
C PRO A 438 -4.32 -3.24 -14.72
N VAL A 439 -4.68 -2.47 -13.68
CA VAL A 439 -5.72 -1.45 -13.77
C VAL A 439 -5.22 -0.08 -13.33
N GLY A 440 -5.81 0.97 -13.91
CA GLY A 440 -5.42 2.35 -13.66
C GLY A 440 -3.96 2.62 -14.04
N ASN A 441 -3.25 3.43 -13.25
CA ASN A 441 -1.82 3.70 -13.46
C ASN A 441 -0.92 2.53 -12.98
N GLY A 442 -1.34 1.29 -13.19
CA GLY A 442 -0.65 0.08 -12.72
C GLY A 442 -0.52 0.04 -11.18
N VAL A 443 -1.51 0.59 -10.47
CA VAL A 443 -1.50 0.62 -9.01
C VAL A 443 -1.76 -0.79 -8.48
N GLU A 444 -2.77 -1.46 -9.02
CA GLU A 444 -3.15 -2.84 -8.70
C GLU A 444 -3.11 -3.69 -9.97
N SER A 445 -2.94 -5.00 -9.80
CA SER A 445 -2.96 -5.98 -10.90
C SER A 445 -3.47 -7.33 -10.42
N ILE A 446 -4.20 -8.04 -11.28
CA ILE A 446 -4.38 -9.49 -11.12
C ILE A 446 -3.19 -10.19 -11.76
N ILE A 447 -2.50 -11.00 -10.96
CA ILE A 447 -1.51 -11.96 -11.44
C ILE A 447 -2.20 -13.32 -11.45
N GLU A 448 -2.42 -13.85 -12.65
CA GLU A 448 -3.04 -15.16 -12.83
C GLU A 448 -1.96 -16.23 -12.88
N CYS A 449 -2.13 -17.27 -12.07
CA CYS A 449 -1.23 -18.41 -11.99
C CYS A 449 -1.99 -19.73 -12.17
N GLU A 450 -1.29 -20.73 -12.71
CA GLU A 450 -1.74 -22.12 -12.76
C GLU A 450 -0.63 -23.08 -12.29
N LEU A 451 -1.00 -24.34 -12.05
CA LEU A 451 0.00 -25.40 -11.90
C LEU A 451 0.63 -25.70 -13.27
N PRO A 452 1.98 -25.87 -13.35
CA PRO A 452 2.62 -26.35 -14.56
C PRO A 452 2.02 -27.68 -15.04
N THR A 453 1.79 -27.82 -16.34
CA THR A 453 1.39 -29.10 -16.95
C THR A 453 2.64 -29.79 -17.52
N GLU A 454 2.65 -31.13 -17.55
CA GLU A 454 3.80 -31.93 -18.01
C GLU A 454 4.26 -31.60 -19.44
N GLU A 455 3.43 -30.96 -20.27
CA GLU A 455 3.80 -30.52 -21.63
C GLU A 455 4.69 -29.26 -21.67
N SER A 456 4.84 -28.55 -20.55
CA SER A 456 5.62 -27.29 -20.47
C SER A 456 7.09 -27.46 -20.08
N GLU A 457 7.56 -28.68 -19.77
CA GLU A 457 8.92 -28.97 -19.30
C GLU A 457 9.92 -29.42 -20.40
N LEU A 458 9.60 -29.27 -21.69
CA LEU A 458 10.57 -29.60 -22.75
C LEU A 458 11.63 -28.48 -22.88
N PRO A 459 12.94 -28.78 -22.74
CA PRO A 459 13.98 -27.78 -22.94
C PRO A 459 14.00 -27.33 -24.41
N VAL A 460 14.13 -26.03 -24.63
CA VAL A 460 14.41 -25.46 -25.95
C VAL A 460 15.74 -26.04 -26.45
N GLU A 461 15.70 -26.91 -27.45
CA GLU A 461 16.90 -27.39 -28.12
C GLU A 461 17.63 -26.23 -28.81
N ASP A 462 18.92 -26.14 -28.51
CA ASP A 462 19.87 -25.13 -28.96
C ASP A 462 20.12 -25.30 -30.48
N SER A 463 19.40 -24.56 -31.32
CA SER A 463 19.62 -24.55 -32.77
C SER A 463 20.75 -23.58 -33.14
N ALA A 464 22.00 -24.01 -32.94
CA ALA A 464 23.17 -23.37 -33.54
C ALA A 464 23.27 -23.77 -35.03
N GLU A 465 22.63 -23.02 -35.92
CA GLU A 465 22.90 -23.12 -37.36
C GLU A 465 24.16 -22.35 -37.73
N SER A 466 25.15 -23.11 -38.21
CA SER A 466 26.39 -22.62 -38.81
C SER A 466 26.12 -21.99 -40.19
N SER A 467 26.34 -20.68 -40.33
CA SER A 467 26.42 -20.04 -41.65
C SER A 467 27.85 -20.10 -42.19
N SER A 468 28.13 -21.04 -43.10
CA SER A 468 29.30 -20.99 -43.97
C SER A 468 28.95 -20.16 -45.22
N THR A 469 29.57 -18.99 -45.35
CA THR A 469 29.50 -18.15 -46.56
C THR A 469 30.55 -18.63 -47.56
N GLU A 470 30.13 -19.22 -48.68
CA GLU A 470 30.97 -19.39 -49.86
C GLU A 470 30.93 -18.12 -50.70
N VAL A 471 32.13 -17.64 -51.02
CA VAL A 471 32.40 -16.53 -51.94
C VAL A 471 32.74 -17.17 -53.29
N GLU A 472 31.92 -16.95 -54.31
CA GLU A 472 32.32 -17.17 -55.70
C GLU A 472 32.40 -15.84 -56.44
N SER A 473 33.61 -15.58 -56.94
CA SER A 473 33.97 -14.59 -57.94
C SER A 473 33.73 -15.13 -59.35
N VAL A 474 33.00 -14.40 -60.20
CA VAL A 474 33.40 -13.84 -61.52
C VAL A 474 32.33 -12.86 -61.96
#